data_AF-V9VLR5-F1
#
_entry.id   AF-V9VLR5-F1
#
_cell.length_a   1.000
_cell.length_b   1.000
_cell.length_c   1.000
_cell.angle_alpha   90.00
_cell.angle_beta   90.00
_cell.angle_gamma   90.00
#
_symmetry.space_group_name_H-M   'P 1'
#
loop_
_entity.id
_entity.type
_entity.pdbx_description
1 polymer ?
#
loop_
_entity_poly.entity_id
_entity_poly.type
_entity_poly.pdbx_seq_one_letter_code
_entity_poly.pdbx_strand_id
1 'polypeptide(L)' 'DRKNLPASACLLIFKKIPHADLHIMGLSTDEARTEWMILTVLPVPRVMSSPSVAADGGTLRGEDDLTYQ' A
#
# COMPACT_ATOMS: atom_id res chain seq x y z
N ASP A 1 -3.29 -30.32 -1.08
CA ASP A 1 -4.32 -29.28 -1.30
C ASP A 1 -3.85 -27.90 -0.89
N ARG A 2 -4.04 -26.91 -1.77
CA ARG A 2 -3.74 -25.51 -1.48
C ARG A 2 -5.06 -24.82 -1.10
N LYS A 3 -5.15 -24.24 0.10
CA LYS A 3 -6.30 -23.44 0.52
C LYS A 3 -6.02 -21.97 0.25
N ASN A 4 -7.00 -21.26 -0.32
CA ASN A 4 -6.90 -19.82 -0.50
C ASN A 4 -6.94 -19.13 0.87
N LEU A 5 -5.98 -18.24 1.13
CA LEU A 5 -5.92 -17.44 2.36
C LEU A 5 -6.18 -15.98 1.97
N PRO A 6 -7.40 -15.46 2.15
CA PRO A 6 -7.73 -14.10 1.75
C PRO A 6 -7.02 -13.09 2.65
N ALA A 7 -6.75 -11.88 2.12
CA ALA A 7 -6.09 -10.81 2.86
C ALA A 7 -6.80 -10.47 4.18
N SER A 8 -8.15 -10.52 4.20
CA SER A 8 -8.94 -10.32 5.41
C SER A 8 -8.63 -11.34 6.51
N ALA A 9 -8.41 -12.60 6.15
CA ALA A 9 -8.03 -13.65 7.10
C ALA A 9 -6.59 -13.45 7.60
N CYS A 10 -5.65 -13.09 6.71
CA CYS A 10 -4.28 -12.71 7.10
C CYS A 10 -4.27 -11.56 8.11
N LEU A 11 -5.10 -10.53 7.89
CA LEU A 11 -5.20 -9.38 8.79
C LEU A 11 -5.62 -9.79 10.21
N LEU A 12 -6.60 -10.70 10.32
CA LEU A 12 -7.03 -11.23 11.63
C LEU A 12 -5.96 -12.07 12.32
N ILE A 13 -5.13 -12.78 11.55
CA ILE A 13 -4.00 -13.53 12.08
C ILE A 13 -2.92 -12.56 12.60
N PHE A 14 -2.54 -11.57 11.80
CA PHE A 14 -1.52 -10.58 12.17
C PHE A 14 -1.89 -9.79 13.42
N LYS A 15 -3.16 -9.40 13.58
CA LYS A 15 -3.65 -8.70 14.78
C LYS A 15 -3.56 -9.51 16.07
N LYS A 16 -3.40 -10.84 16.00
CA LYS A 16 -3.29 -11.72 17.18
C LYS A 16 -1.86 -11.91 17.65
N ILE A 17 -0.87 -11.46 16.87
CA ILE A 17 0.54 -11.61 17.21
C ILE A 17 0.88 -10.66 18.37
N PRO A 18 1.42 -11.17 19.49
CA PRO A 18 1.87 -10.34 20.61
C PRO A 18 3.05 -9.44 20.24
N HIS A 19 3.16 -8.27 20.90
CA HIS A 19 4.26 -7.33 20.69
C HIS A 19 5.64 -7.94 20.96
N ALA A 20 5.75 -8.83 21.95
CA ALA A 20 7.00 -9.55 22.23
C ALA A 20 7.49 -10.37 21.02
N ASP A 21 6.57 -11.02 20.31
CA ASP A 21 6.88 -11.83 19.13
C ASP A 21 7.25 -10.94 17.94
N LEU A 22 6.67 -9.75 17.84
CA LEU A 22 7.06 -8.75 16.83
C LEU A 22 8.54 -8.35 16.96
N HIS A 23 9.01 -8.12 18.20
CA HIS A 23 10.43 -7.81 18.44
C HIS A 23 11.35 -8.99 18.08
N ILE A 24 10.95 -10.23 18.39
CA ILE A 24 11.73 -11.43 18.02
C ILE A 24 11.83 -11.56 16.49
N MET A 25 10.76 -11.21 15.77
CA MET A 25 10.74 -11.19 14.30
C MET A 25 11.48 -9.99 13.69
N GLY A 26 12.06 -9.09 14.49
CA GLY A 26 12.77 -7.91 14.00
C GLY A 26 11.86 -6.78 13.53
N LEU A 27 10.60 -6.76 13.96
CA LEU A 27 9.62 -5.73 13.61
C LEU A 27 9.46 -4.71 14.75
N SER A 28 9.21 -3.46 14.37
CA SER A 28 8.91 -2.36 15.29
C SER A 28 7.41 -2.26 15.52
N THR A 29 7.00 -2.11 16.78
CA THR A 29 5.60 -1.89 17.17
C THR A 29 5.09 -0.51 16.79
N ASP A 30 6.00 0.44 16.57
CA ASP A 30 5.68 1.84 16.34
C ASP A 30 5.72 2.18 14.84
N GLU A 31 6.62 1.54 14.09
CA GLU A 31 6.88 1.86 12.67
C GLU A 31 6.49 0.73 11.71
N ALA A 32 6.39 -0.52 12.19
CA ALA A 32 6.33 -1.70 11.33
C ALA A 32 5.41 -2.81 11.87
N ARG A 33 4.18 -2.45 12.28
CA ARG A 33 3.18 -3.44 12.71
C ARG A 33 2.78 -4.37 11.57
N THR A 34 2.66 -5.66 11.86
CA THR A 34 2.32 -6.70 10.86
C THR A 34 0.97 -6.46 10.19
N GLU A 35 -0.01 -5.95 10.92
CA GLU A 35 -1.32 -5.61 10.36
C GLU A 35 -1.29 -4.51 9.28
N TRP A 36 -0.25 -3.67 9.25
CA TRP A 36 -0.10 -2.59 8.26
C TRP A 36 0.47 -3.08 6.93
N MET A 37 0.98 -4.31 6.86
CA MET A 37 1.36 -4.94 5.60
C MET A 37 0.17 -5.16 4.66
N ILE A 38 -1.05 -5.10 5.19
CA ILE A 38 -2.30 -5.23 4.43
C ILE A 38 -2.96 -3.86 4.35
N LEU A 39 -2.98 -3.28 3.16
CA LEU A 39 -3.57 -1.97 2.91
C LEU A 39 -5.09 -2.01 3.11
N THR A 40 -5.58 -1.23 4.07
CA THR A 40 -7.01 -0.99 4.30
C THR A 40 -7.46 0.37 3.80
N VAL A 41 -6.51 1.31 3.68
CA VAL A 41 -6.69 2.65 3.14
C VAL A 41 -5.53 2.89 2.18
N LEU A 42 -5.84 3.22 0.94
CA LEU A 42 -4.86 3.66 -0.04
C LEU A 42 -4.90 5.20 -0.09
N PRO A 43 -3.88 5.91 0.42
CA PRO A 43 -3.84 7.36 0.30
C PRO A 43 -3.68 7.74 -1.16
N VAL A 44 -4.60 8.56 -1.67
CA VAL A 44 -4.51 9.09 -3.02
C VAL A 44 -3.70 10.40 -2.98
N PRO A 45 -2.62 10.52 -3.76
CA PRO A 45 -1.87 11.78 -3.84
C PRO A 45 -2.75 12.90 -4.39
N ARG A 46 -2.60 14.13 -3.88
CA ARG A 46 -3.33 15.29 -4.39
C ARG A 46 -2.76 15.69 -5.75
N VAL A 47 -3.62 16.06 -6.70
CA VAL A 47 -3.31 16.37 -8.11
C VAL A 47 -2.05 17.25 -8.32
N MET A 48 -1.72 18.13 -7.38
CA MET A 48 -0.54 19.01 -7.44
C MET A 48 0.81 18.25 -7.46
N SER A 49 0.85 16.98 -7.05
CA SER A 49 2.05 16.13 -7.10
C SER A 49 2.14 15.23 -8.33
N SER A 50 1.22 15.35 -9.29
CA SER A 50 1.25 14.64 -10.57
C SER A 50 1.67 15.62 -11.68
N PRO A 51 2.97 15.76 -12.00
CA PRO A 51 3.42 16.63 -13.08
C PRO A 51 2.84 16.11 -14.40
N SER A 52 1.97 16.87 -15.04
CA SER A 52 1.51 16.56 -16.40
C SER A 52 2.54 17.08 -17.41
N VAL A 53 3.02 16.21 -18.29
CA VAL A 53 3.91 16.60 -19.40
C VAL A 53 3.04 17.04 -20.57
N ALA A 54 3.05 18.34 -20.88
CA ALA A 54 2.50 18.84 -22.13
C ALA A 54 3.59 18.70 -23.22
N ALA A 55 3.37 17.86 -24.22
CA ALA A 55 4.20 17.87 -25.41
C ALA A 55 3.86 19.12 -26.23
N ASP A 56 4.87 19.93 -26.55
CA ASP A 56 4.74 21.11 -27.41
C ASP A 56 4.03 20.75 -28.73
N GLY A 57 2.84 21.34 -28.94
CA GLY A 57 2.01 21.05 -30.11
C GLY A 57 0.52 20.77 -29.85
N GLY A 58 0.06 20.85 -28.59
CA GLY A 58 -1.31 21.26 -28.28
C GLY A 58 -2.46 20.23 -28.38
N THR A 59 -2.22 18.95 -28.68
CA THR A 59 -3.35 17.98 -28.81
C THR A 59 -3.19 16.63 -28.11
N LEU A 60 -2.03 16.32 -27.53
CA LEU A 60 -1.84 15.06 -26.81
C LEU A 60 -1.36 15.35 -25.39
N ARG A 61 -2.30 15.40 -24.44
CA ARG A 61 -2.00 15.32 -23.02
C ARG A 61 -1.62 13.88 -22.71
N GLY A 62 -0.34 13.60 -22.48
CA GLY A 62 0.08 12.34 -21.87
C GLY A 62 -0.32 12.38 -20.40
N GLU A 63 -1.28 11.55 -20.01
CA GLU A 63 -1.58 11.30 -18.61
C GLU A 63 -0.39 10.58 -17.98
N ASP A 64 0.03 11.00 -16.78
CA ASP A 64 1.16 10.40 -16.06
C ASP A 64 0.81 8.97 -15.60
N ASP A 65 1.80 8.08 -15.53
CA ASP A 65 1.60 6.65 -15.19
C ASP A 65 0.94 6.45 -13.82
N LEU A 66 1.08 7.38 -12.86
CA LEU A 66 0.40 7.30 -11.56
C LEU A 66 -1.09 7.61 -11.62
N THR A 67 -1.55 8.26 -12.69
CA THR A 67 -2.95 8.56 -12.98
C THR A 67 -3.58 7.55 -13.95
N TYR A 68 -2.76 6.77 -14.64
CA TYR A 68 -3.23 5.69 -15.50
C TYR A 68 -3.66 4.47 -14.65
N GLN A 69 -4.94 4.08 -14.75
CA GLN A 69 -5.51 2.92 -14.06
C GLN A 69 -5.30 1.62 -14.83
#